data_AF-A0A0X1T0S4-F1
#
_entry.id   AF-A0A0X1T0S4-F1
#
_cell.length_a   1.000
_cell.length_b   1.000
_cell.length_c   1.000
_cell.angle_alpha   90.00
_cell.angle_beta   90.00
_cell.angle_gamma   90.00
#
_symmetry.space_group_name_H-M   'P 1'
#
loop_
_entity.id
_entity.type
_entity.pdbx_description
1 polymer ?
#
loop_
_entity_poly.entity_id
_entity_poly.type
_entity_poly.pdbx_seq_one_letter_code
_entity_poly.pdbx_strand_id
1 'polypeptide(L)'
;MNAALMPIIGQQGVGALHRRSLQLCACAHPRLAGTYDRVQAALDLTALKSVLLEQSEADALFFGEVMLTTFYELLTTLIGPSLTARLLRDVWEPSLSDTPSQENSP
;
A
#
# COMPACT_ATOMS: atom_id res chain seq x y z
N MET A 1 5.95 6.29 -1.02
CA MET A 1 4.53 6.72 -0.98
C MET A 1 4.26 7.85 0.02
N ASN A 2 4.67 7.74 1.30
CA ASN A 2 4.39 8.79 2.32
C ASN A 2 4.87 10.20 1.92
N ALA A 3 6.12 10.32 1.42
CA ALA A 3 6.69 11.61 1.00
C ALA A 3 5.93 12.31 -0.14
N ALA A 4 5.24 11.54 -1.00
CA ALA A 4 4.46 12.08 -2.11
C ALA A 4 3.04 12.49 -1.69
N LEU A 5 2.48 11.83 -0.67
CA LEU A 5 1.11 12.09 -0.20
C LEU A 5 1.03 13.14 0.90
N MET A 6 2.05 13.21 1.78
CA MET A 6 2.09 14.21 2.87
C MET A 6 1.87 15.66 2.39
N PRO A 7 2.47 16.12 1.27
CA PRO A 7 2.24 17.49 0.78
C PRO A 7 0.82 17.75 0.26
N ILE A 8 0.05 16.70 -0.07
CA ILE A 8 -1.26 16.79 -0.73
C ILE A 8 -2.39 16.67 0.30
N ILE A 9 -2.29 15.69 1.20
CA ILE A 9 -3.37 15.37 2.16
C ILE A 9 -2.93 15.49 3.63
N GLY A 10 -1.66 15.83 3.89
CA GLY A 10 -1.10 15.95 5.23
C GLY A 10 -0.82 14.60 5.91
N GLN A 11 0.02 14.62 6.95
CA GLN A 11 0.36 13.43 7.77
C GLN A 11 -0.90 12.71 8.29
N GLN A 12 -1.87 13.48 8.80
CA GLN A 12 -3.11 12.94 9.33
C GLN A 12 -3.99 12.33 8.23
N GLY A 13 -4.00 12.94 7.03
CA GLY A 13 -4.72 12.40 5.88
C GLY A 13 -4.14 11.08 5.40
N VAL A 14 -2.80 10.94 5.38
CA VAL A 14 -2.15 9.66 5.05
C VAL A 14 -2.52 8.57 6.06
N GLY A 15 -2.48 8.88 7.36
CA GLY A 15 -2.89 7.94 8.40
C GLY A 15 -4.37 7.55 8.32
N ALA A 16 -5.24 8.52 8.05
CA ALA A 16 -6.68 8.29 7.89
C ALA A 16 -6.99 7.44 6.66
N LEU A 17 -6.32 7.70 5.53
CA LEU A 17 -6.45 6.93 4.30
C LEU A 17 -6.07 5.47 4.54
N HIS A 18 -4.90 5.23 5.16
CA HIS A 18 -4.44 3.86 5.44
C HIS A 18 -5.39 3.10 6.37
N ARG A 19 -5.89 3.77 7.43
CA ARG A 19 -6.87 3.20 8.34
C ARG A 19 -8.17 2.84 7.63
N ARG A 20 -8.67 3.75 6.79
CA ARG A 20 -9.91 3.55 6.02
C ARG A 20 -9.77 2.40 5.03
N SER A 21 -8.62 2.29 4.34
CA SER A 21 -8.33 1.16 3.46
C SER A 21 -8.39 -0.17 4.20
N LEU A 22 -7.69 -0.29 5.34
CA LEU A 22 -7.70 -1.52 6.14
C LEU A 22 -9.11 -1.88 6.63
N GLN A 23 -9.88 -0.90 7.10
CA GLN A 23 -11.26 -1.12 7.55
C GLN A 23 -12.15 -1.65 6.42
N LEU A 24 -12.07 -1.07 5.23
CA LEU A 24 -12.87 -1.51 4.09
C LEU A 24 -12.50 -2.92 3.65
N CYS A 25 -11.21 -3.24 3.62
CA CYS A 25 -10.75 -4.58 3.29
C CYS A 25 -11.23 -5.62 4.31
N ALA A 26 -11.20 -5.29 5.60
CA ALA A 26 -11.71 -6.16 6.67
C ALA A 26 -13.21 -6.43 6.54
N CYS A 27 -14.00 -5.40 6.20
CA CYS A 27 -15.43 -5.55 5.97
C CYS A 27 -15.74 -6.39 4.72
N ALA A 28 -14.97 -6.23 3.64
CA ALA A 28 -15.22 -6.92 2.38
C ALA A 28 -14.75 -8.39 2.39
N HIS A 29 -13.75 -8.73 3.23
CA HIS A 29 -13.13 -10.05 3.23
C HIS A 29 -13.05 -10.65 4.64
N PRO A 30 -14.14 -11.25 5.14
CA PRO A 30 -14.18 -11.84 6.49
C PRO A 30 -13.09 -12.88 6.75
N ARG A 31 -12.66 -13.62 5.71
CA ARG A 31 -11.56 -14.60 5.79
C ARG A 31 -10.23 -13.99 6.23
N LEU A 32 -10.04 -12.69 6.01
CA LEU A 32 -8.82 -11.96 6.35
C LEU A 32 -9.01 -10.97 7.51
N ALA A 33 -10.19 -10.93 8.14
CA ALA A 33 -10.50 -9.99 9.22
C ALA A 33 -9.47 -10.01 10.37
N GLY A 34 -9.03 -11.20 10.80
CA GLY A 34 -8.02 -11.34 11.85
C GLY A 34 -6.65 -10.78 11.45
N THR A 35 -6.30 -10.85 10.17
CA THR A 35 -5.09 -10.25 9.60
C THR A 35 -5.21 -8.72 9.64
N TYR A 36 -6.34 -8.16 9.22
CA TYR A 36 -6.58 -6.71 9.25
C TYR A 36 -6.58 -6.13 10.66
N ASP A 37 -7.16 -6.81 11.64
CA ASP A 37 -7.23 -6.32 13.03
C ASP A 37 -5.83 -6.19 13.65
N ARG A 38 -4.95 -7.16 13.41
CA ARG A 38 -3.54 -7.11 13.87
C ARG A 38 -2.79 -5.93 13.25
N VAL A 39 -3.01 -5.68 11.96
CA VAL A 39 -2.35 -4.59 11.23
C VAL A 39 -2.88 -3.23 11.66
N GLN A 40 -4.19 -3.10 11.84
CA GLN A 40 -4.82 -1.86 12.31
C GLN A 40 -4.34 -1.47 13.71
N ALA A 41 -4.21 -2.43 14.62
CA ALA A 41 -3.74 -2.18 15.98
C ALA A 41 -2.32 -1.60 16.02
N ALA A 42 -1.45 -2.03 15.09
CA ALA A 42 -0.08 -1.58 15.03
C ALA A 42 0.10 -0.27 14.24
N LEU A 43 -0.77 0.04 13.27
CA LEU A 43 -0.67 1.21 12.38
C LEU A 43 0.73 1.39 11.76
N ASP A 44 1.46 0.28 11.64
CA ASP A 44 2.87 0.22 11.27
C ASP A 44 3.03 -0.72 10.08
N LEU A 45 3.69 -0.21 9.03
CA LEU A 45 4.04 -1.00 7.85
C LEU A 45 4.97 -2.17 8.20
N THR A 46 5.73 -2.06 9.29
CA THR A 46 6.57 -3.14 9.82
C THR A 46 5.71 -4.28 10.37
N ALA A 47 4.68 -3.95 11.15
CA ALA A 47 3.72 -4.94 11.64
C ALA A 47 2.91 -5.57 10.50
N LEU A 48 2.55 -4.79 9.48
CA LEU A 48 1.96 -5.32 8.25
C LEU A 48 2.87 -6.36 7.60
N LYS A 49 4.16 -6.06 7.46
CA LYS A 49 5.14 -6.99 6.90
C LYS A 49 5.24 -8.27 7.74
N SER A 50 5.30 -8.16 9.06
CA SER A 50 5.32 -9.32 9.96
C SER A 50 4.08 -10.19 9.80
N VAL A 51 2.90 -9.58 9.75
CA VAL A 51 1.63 -10.29 9.57
C VAL A 51 1.58 -10.99 8.21
N LEU A 52 2.06 -10.36 7.14
CA LEU A 52 2.15 -10.97 5.81
C LEU A 52 3.10 -12.18 5.77
N LEU A 53 4.20 -12.13 6.51
CA LEU A 53 5.16 -13.25 6.60
C LEU A 53 4.58 -14.47 7.33
N GLU A 54 3.57 -14.28 8.18
CA GLU A 54 2.85 -15.37 8.86
C GLU A 54 1.77 -16.03 7.98
N GLN A 55 1.39 -15.40 6.87
CA GLN A 55 0.36 -15.92 5.97
C GLN A 55 0.93 -16.89 4.93
N SER A 56 0.03 -17.69 4.34
CA SER A 56 0.37 -18.40 3.10
C SER A 56 0.66 -17.40 1.98
N GLU A 57 1.48 -17.79 1.00
CA GLU A 57 1.76 -16.95 -0.17
C GLU A 57 0.47 -16.49 -0.87
N ALA A 58 -0.50 -17.39 -1.02
CA ALA A 58 -1.78 -17.09 -1.64
C ALA A 58 -2.59 -16.06 -0.85
N ASP A 59 -2.65 -16.19 0.48
CA ASP A 59 -3.37 -15.24 1.33
C ASP A 59 -2.64 -13.88 1.40
N ALA A 60 -1.30 -13.88 1.40
CA ALA A 60 -0.50 -12.66 1.38
C ALA A 60 -0.66 -11.87 0.05
N LEU A 61 -0.64 -12.56 -1.08
CA LEU A 61 -0.89 -11.97 -2.40
C LEU A 61 -2.30 -11.40 -2.49
N PHE A 62 -3.31 -12.20 -2.10
CA PHE A 62 -4.70 -11.77 -2.12
C PHE A 62 -4.93 -10.55 -1.21
N PHE A 63 -4.37 -10.57 0.00
CA PHE A 63 -4.41 -9.41 0.90
C PHE A 63 -3.78 -8.17 0.26
N GLY A 64 -2.60 -8.32 -0.35
CA GLY A 64 -1.88 -7.22 -0.98
C GLY A 64 -2.65 -6.59 -2.13
N GLU A 65 -3.24 -7.41 -2.99
CA GLU A 65 -4.06 -6.96 -4.12
C GLU A 65 -5.30 -6.20 -3.67
N VAL A 66 -6.05 -6.76 -2.72
CA VAL A 66 -7.25 -6.14 -2.16
C VAL A 66 -6.92 -4.81 -1.48
N MET A 67 -5.86 -4.79 -0.67
CA MET A 67 -5.43 -3.59 0.06
C MET A 67 -4.98 -2.48 -0.89
N LEU A 68 -4.18 -2.82 -1.91
CA LEU A 68 -3.69 -1.86 -2.89
C LEU A 68 -4.83 -1.30 -3.75
N THR A 69 -5.75 -2.15 -4.19
CA THR A 69 -6.92 -1.74 -4.98
C THR A 69 -7.81 -0.80 -4.18
N THR A 70 -8.14 -1.15 -2.93
CA THR A 70 -8.94 -0.30 -2.04
C THR A 70 -8.24 1.04 -1.77
N PHE A 71 -6.93 1.03 -1.55
CA PHE A 71 -6.14 2.25 -1.38
C PHE A 71 -6.20 3.15 -2.63
N TYR A 72 -6.02 2.57 -3.82
CA TYR A 72 -6.09 3.27 -5.09
C TYR A 72 -7.45 3.92 -5.32
N GLU A 73 -8.54 3.21 -5.04
CA GLU A 73 -9.91 3.72 -5.22
C GLU A 73 -10.21 4.88 -4.27
N LEU A 74 -9.83 4.75 -2.99
CA LEU A 74 -9.98 5.82 -2.02
C LEU A 74 -9.14 7.05 -2.38
N LEU A 75 -7.89 6.84 -2.81
CA LEU A 75 -7.02 7.92 -3.24
C LEU A 75 -7.59 8.61 -4.49
N THR A 76 -8.05 7.84 -5.48
CA THR A 76 -8.73 8.34 -6.69
C THR A 76 -9.95 9.18 -6.34
N THR A 77 -10.73 8.77 -5.34
CA THR A 77 -11.90 9.52 -4.87
C THR A 77 -11.50 10.82 -4.17
N LEU A 78 -10.39 10.80 -3.40
CA LEU A 78 -9.96 11.94 -2.59
C LEU A 78 -9.28 13.05 -3.39
N ILE A 79 -8.42 12.67 -4.35
CA ILE A 79 -7.55 13.62 -5.07
C ILE A 79 -7.71 13.57 -6.60
N GLY A 80 -8.60 12.72 -7.09
CA GLY A 80 -8.88 12.55 -8.51
C GLY A 80 -7.97 11.53 -9.22
N PRO A 81 -8.45 10.94 -10.33
CA PRO A 81 -7.75 9.87 -11.05
C PRO A 81 -6.43 10.35 -11.68
N SER A 82 -6.40 11.57 -12.23
CA SER A 82 -5.21 12.11 -12.89
C SER A 82 -4.03 12.28 -11.91
N LEU A 83 -4.30 12.79 -10.70
CA LEU A 83 -3.25 12.97 -9.70
C LEU A 83 -2.84 11.64 -9.08
N THR A 84 -3.80 10.74 -8.84
CA THR A 84 -3.53 9.39 -8.34
C THR A 84 -2.61 8.61 -9.29
N ALA A 85 -2.91 8.61 -10.59
CA ALA A 85 -2.09 7.93 -11.59
C ALA A 85 -0.66 8.49 -11.67
N ARG A 86 -0.49 9.81 -11.53
CA ARG A 86 0.84 10.45 -11.52
C ARG A 86 1.64 10.05 -10.30
N LEU A 87 1.05 10.11 -9.10
CA LEU A 87 1.74 9.76 -7.87
C LEU A 87 2.16 8.30 -7.81
N LEU A 88 1.33 7.39 -8.34
CA LEU A 88 1.67 5.97 -8.37
C LEU A 88 2.73 5.64 -9.40
N ARG A 89 2.77 6.35 -10.54
CA ARG A 89 3.84 6.23 -11.52
C ARG A 89 5.20 6.52 -10.88
N ASP A 90 5.31 7.63 -10.16
CA ASP A 90 6.55 8.04 -9.49
C ASP A 90 6.98 7.07 -8.38
N VAL A 91 6.04 6.31 -7.79
CA VAL A 91 6.36 5.27 -6.80
C VAL A 91 6.86 3.98 -7.48
N TRP A 92 6.42 3.69 -8.70
CA TRP A 92 6.75 2.45 -9.42
C TRP A 92 7.99 2.58 -10.31
N GLU A 93 8.29 3.77 -10.84
CA GLU A 93 9.46 4.03 -11.68
C GLU A 93 10.82 3.70 -11.00
N PRO A 94 11.06 4.07 -9.73
CA PRO A 94 12.31 3.71 -9.02
C PRO A 94 12.48 2.20 -8.82
N SER A 95 11.39 1.45 -8.77
CA SER A 95 11.40 -0.02 -8.60
C SER A 95 11.70 -0.77 -9.90
N LEU A 96 11.57 -0.11 -11.06
CA LEU A 96 11.86 -0.67 -12.38
C LEU A 96 13.26 -0.31 -12.89
N SER A 97 13.94 0.64 -12.25
CA SER A 97 15.29 1.09 -12.58
C SER A 97 16.41 0.26 -11.93
N ASP A 98 16.14 -0.99 -11.55
CA ASP A 98 17.20 -1.99 -11.30
C ASP A 98 17.80 -2.42 -12.65
N THR A 99 18.60 -1.51 -13.24
CA THR A 99 19.46 -1.85 -14.37
C THR A 99 20.69 -2.61 -13.84
N PRO A 100 21.10 -3.75 -14.43
CA PRO A 100 22.20 -4.54 -13.93
C PRO A 100 23.52 -3.77 -14.03
N SER A 101 24.36 -4.03 -13.03
CA SER A 101 25.79 -3.73 -12.91
C SER A 101 26.47 -3.32 -14.21
N GLN A 102 27.14 -2.17 -14.19
CA GLN A 102 28.12 -1.79 -15.20
C GLN A 102 29.11 -2.95 -15.42
N GLU A 103 28.98 -3.63 -16.56
CA GLU A 103 30.04 -4.48 -17.09
C GLU A 103 31.24 -3.57 -17.37
N ASN A 104 32.25 -3.70 -16.52
CA ASN A 104 33.61 -3.28 -16.79
C ASN A 104 34.00 -3.76 -18.20
N SER A 105 34.55 -2.86 -18.99
CA SER A 105 35.25 -3.19 -20.22
C SER A 105 36.43 -2.22 -20.38
N PRO A 106 37.50 -2.67 -21.04
CA PRO A 106 38.79 -3.05 -20.42
C PRO A 106 39.83 -1.93 -20.33
#